data_AF-A0A2H5N042-F1
#
_entry.id   AF-A0A2H5N042-F1
#
_cell.length_a   1.000
_cell.length_b   1.000
_cell.length_c   1.000
_cell.angle_alpha   90.00
_cell.angle_beta   90.00
_cell.angle_gamma   90.00
#
_symmetry.space_group_name_H-M   'P 1'
#
loop_
_entity.id
_entity.type
_entity.pdbx_description
1 polymer ?
#
loop_
_entity_poly.entity_id
_entity_poly.type
_entity_poly.pdbx_seq_one_letter_code
_entity_poly.pdbx_strand_id
1 'polypeptide(L)'
;MDGREDLMSKPFTDVDMIFIPVNLGGDHWVLAQADLRARRMRIYDSLVTFREEKTYLRKFKPLQVVFPQWLQDVGFYNIRPELQSADSWKVRIVKDVPQQEPGSSDCGVFMLMFTMYLMFGLKLDFDSSHGHYFRKKIAVDIFTGDIAL
;
A
#
# COMPACT_ATOMS: atom_id res chain seq x y z
N MET A 1 9.34 20.44 -21.64
CA MET A 1 8.79 19.11 -21.34
C MET A 1 9.64 18.11 -22.10
N ASP A 2 10.83 17.82 -21.58
CA ASP A 2 11.67 16.74 -22.09
C ASP A 2 11.11 15.44 -21.52
N GLY A 3 10.59 14.57 -22.39
CA GLY A 3 9.99 13.28 -22.02
C GLY A 3 11.01 12.30 -21.48
N ARG A 4 11.61 12.60 -20.32
CA ARG A 4 12.27 11.58 -19.51
C ARG A 4 11.15 10.68 -19.01
N GLU A 5 11.13 9.44 -19.49
CA GLU A 5 10.37 8.40 -18.83
C GLU A 5 10.79 8.39 -17.36
N ASP A 6 9.82 8.52 -16.44
CA ASP A 6 10.08 8.45 -15.02
C ASP A 6 10.79 7.12 -14.72
N LEU A 7 12.05 7.22 -14.29
CA LEU A 7 12.95 6.09 -13.98
C LEU A 7 12.40 5.10 -12.93
N MET A 8 11.25 5.40 -12.32
CA MET A 8 10.80 4.83 -11.05
C MET A 8 9.70 3.78 -11.17
N SER A 9 9.03 3.66 -12.34
CA SER A 9 8.01 2.62 -12.52
C SER A 9 8.58 1.41 -13.25
N LYS A 10 8.73 0.29 -12.52
CA LYS A 10 8.97 -1.01 -13.14
C LYS A 10 7.65 -1.56 -13.67
N PRO A 11 7.65 -2.28 -14.81
CA PRO A 11 6.50 -3.10 -15.18
C PRO A 11 6.10 -3.97 -14.00
N PHE A 12 4.80 -4.07 -13.70
CA PHE A 12 4.34 -4.87 -12.56
C PHE A 12 4.63 -6.37 -12.74
N THR A 13 4.98 -6.79 -13.95
CA THR A 13 5.50 -8.13 -14.29
C THR A 13 6.90 -8.39 -13.71
N ASP A 14 7.65 -7.33 -13.40
CA ASP A 14 9.07 -7.40 -13.01
C ASP A 14 9.26 -7.16 -11.51
N VAL A 15 8.17 -7.05 -10.75
CA VAL A 15 8.17 -6.86 -9.30
C VAL A 15 7.56 -8.07 -8.61
N ASP A 16 7.81 -8.16 -7.30
CA ASP A 16 7.19 -9.15 -6.42
C ASP A 16 6.20 -8.52 -5.42
N MET A 17 6.25 -7.19 -5.30
CA MET A 17 5.42 -6.40 -4.40
C MET A 17 4.73 -5.28 -5.19
N ILE A 18 3.42 -5.10 -4.95
CA ILE A 18 2.65 -3.97 -5.47
C ILE A 18 2.04 -3.22 -4.28
N PHE A 19 2.21 -1.91 -4.27
CA PHE A 19 1.63 -1.01 -3.26
C PHE A 19 0.39 -0.32 -3.85
N ILE A 20 -0.74 -0.45 -3.17
CA ILE A 20 -2.06 -0.02 -3.64
C ILE A 20 -2.64 0.92 -2.58
N PRO A 21 -2.70 2.23 -2.82
CA PRO A 21 -3.47 3.15 -2.01
C PRO A 21 -4.96 2.81 -2.12
N VAL A 22 -5.65 2.66 -0.98
CA VAL A 22 -7.07 2.35 -0.93
C VAL A 22 -7.79 3.45 -0.16
N ASN A 23 -8.75 4.10 -0.80
CA ASN A 23 -9.63 5.05 -0.14
C ASN A 23 -10.91 4.33 0.34
N LEU A 24 -11.16 4.36 1.64
CA LEU A 24 -12.33 3.77 2.28
C LEU A 24 -13.33 4.86 2.62
N GLY A 25 -14.51 4.80 2.04
CA GLY A 25 -15.62 5.69 2.42
C GLY A 25 -15.48 7.15 1.98
N GLY A 26 -14.47 7.49 1.17
CA GLY A 26 -14.24 8.83 0.63
C GLY A 26 -13.19 9.65 1.38
N ASP A 27 -12.87 9.30 2.62
CA ASP A 27 -12.08 10.15 3.53
C ASP A 27 -10.90 9.44 4.21
N HIS A 28 -10.89 8.11 4.24
CA HIS A 28 -9.87 7.34 4.94
C HIS A 28 -8.94 6.60 3.99
N TRP A 29 -7.66 6.98 3.98
CA TRP A 29 -6.63 6.32 3.17
C TRP A 29 -5.92 5.23 3.97
N VAL A 30 -5.81 4.04 3.36
CA VAL A 30 -5.01 2.92 3.87
C VAL A 30 -4.11 2.39 2.75
N LEU A 31 -3.05 1.67 3.14
CA LEU A 31 -2.16 1.03 2.18
C LEU A 31 -2.46 -0.46 2.12
N ALA A 32 -2.67 -0.99 0.92
CA ALA A 32 -2.62 -2.43 0.66
C ALA A 32 -1.30 -2.79 -0.03
N GLN A 33 -0.58 -3.76 0.52
CA GLN A 33 0.61 -4.35 -0.10
C GLN A 33 0.26 -5.75 -0.61
N ALA A 34 0.32 -5.94 -1.92
CA ALA A 34 0.18 -7.24 -2.56
C ALA A 34 1.54 -7.91 -2.72
N ASP A 35 1.71 -9.03 -2.04
CA ASP A 35 2.86 -9.94 -2.16
C ASP A 35 2.52 -11.00 -3.21
N LEU A 36 3.04 -10.84 -4.43
CA LEU A 36 2.69 -11.65 -5.60
C LEU A 36 3.15 -13.10 -5.43
N ARG A 37 4.29 -13.32 -4.76
CA ARG A 37 4.82 -14.66 -4.48
C ARG A 37 4.03 -15.36 -3.38
N ALA A 38 3.76 -14.68 -2.27
CA ALA A 38 3.05 -15.26 -1.15
C ALA A 38 1.51 -15.21 -1.29
N ARG A 39 1.01 -14.57 -2.35
CA ARG A 39 -0.42 -14.41 -2.67
C ARG A 39 -1.19 -13.80 -1.50
N ARG A 40 -0.60 -12.75 -0.93
CA ARG A 40 -1.05 -12.14 0.33
C ARG A 40 -1.21 -10.64 0.18
N MET A 41 -2.36 -10.15 0.61
CA MET A 41 -2.62 -8.74 0.81
C MET A 41 -2.40 -8.37 2.28
N ARG A 42 -1.49 -7.43 2.54
CA ARG A 42 -1.27 -6.83 3.86
C ARG A 42 -1.86 -5.43 3.87
N ILE A 43 -2.77 -5.16 4.80
CA ILE A 43 -3.39 -3.83 4.95
C ILE A 43 -2.73 -3.10 6.10
N TYR A 44 -2.19 -1.91 5.84
CA TYR A 44 -1.60 -1.00 6.81
C TYR A 44 -2.55 0.19 6.97
N ASP A 45 -2.97 0.43 8.21
CA ASP A 45 -3.96 1.44 8.54
C ASP A 45 -3.49 2.21 9.79
N SER A 46 -3.33 3.52 9.64
CA SER A 46 -2.88 4.44 10.69
C SER A 46 -4.01 4.89 11.62
N LEU A 47 -5.25 4.52 11.34
CA LEU A 47 -6.43 4.88 12.13
C LEU A 47 -7.30 3.65 12.41
N VAL A 48 -6.67 2.61 12.96
CA VAL A 48 -7.40 1.41 13.38
C VAL A 48 -8.12 1.73 14.69
N THR A 49 -9.36 2.18 14.57
CA THR A 49 -10.33 2.09 15.66
C THR A 49 -10.51 0.61 16.02
N PHE A 50 -10.55 0.27 17.33
CA PHE A 50 -10.81 -1.09 17.82
C PHE A 50 -12.16 -1.61 17.29
N ARG A 51 -12.15 -2.14 16.06
CA ARG A 51 -13.30 -2.74 15.39
C ARG A 51 -13.19 -4.24 15.48
N GLU A 52 -14.33 -4.90 15.38
CA GLU A 52 -14.37 -6.34 15.15
C GLU A 52 -13.64 -6.66 13.83
N GLU A 53 -12.48 -7.32 13.93
CA GLU A 53 -11.54 -7.57 12.82
C GLU A 53 -12.23 -8.21 11.60
N LYS A 54 -13.18 -9.13 11.83
CA LYS A 54 -13.95 -9.80 10.77
C LYS A 54 -14.78 -8.81 9.96
N THR A 55 -15.47 -7.90 10.61
CA THR A 55 -16.31 -6.90 9.95
C THR A 55 -15.45 -5.90 9.18
N TYR A 56 -14.29 -5.54 9.73
CA TYR A 56 -13.36 -4.65 9.04
C TYR A 56 -12.74 -5.30 7.79
N LEU A 57 -12.30 -6.55 7.88
CA LEU A 57 -11.74 -7.31 6.75
C LEU A 57 -12.69 -7.42 5.55
N ARG A 58 -14.01 -7.41 5.77
CA ARG A 58 -15.00 -7.43 4.67
C ARG A 58 -14.85 -6.24 3.72
N LYS A 59 -14.37 -5.09 4.19
CA LYS A 59 -14.11 -3.91 3.34
C LYS A 59 -13.06 -4.19 2.26
N PHE A 60 -12.16 -5.14 2.50
CA PHE A 60 -11.07 -5.50 1.59
C PHE A 60 -11.34 -6.76 0.79
N LYS A 61 -12.57 -7.31 0.85
CA LYS A 61 -12.95 -8.49 0.06
C LYS A 61 -12.71 -8.31 -1.45
N PRO A 62 -12.92 -7.12 -2.06
CA PRO A 62 -12.56 -6.90 -3.46
C PRO A 62 -11.08 -7.15 -3.76
N LEU A 63 -10.16 -6.76 -2.87
CA LEU A 63 -8.73 -7.05 -3.04
C LEU A 63 -8.41 -8.55 -2.94
N GLN A 64 -9.26 -9.34 -2.29
CA GLN A 64 -9.09 -10.79 -2.21
C GLN A 64 -9.55 -11.51 -3.49
N VAL A 65 -10.52 -10.94 -4.22
CA VAL A 65 -11.23 -11.62 -5.32
C VAL A 65 -10.98 -10.95 -6.66
N VAL A 66 -11.17 -9.64 -6.74
CA VAL A 66 -11.06 -8.85 -7.97
C VAL A 66 -9.60 -8.69 -8.37
N PHE A 67 -8.70 -8.39 -7.43
CA PHE A 67 -7.28 -8.21 -7.76
C PHE A 67 -6.64 -9.47 -8.40
N PRO A 68 -6.84 -10.69 -7.87
CA PRO A 68 -6.32 -11.90 -8.52
C PRO A 68 -6.97 -12.20 -9.87
N GLN A 69 -8.27 -11.92 -10.02
CA GLN A 69 -8.95 -12.05 -11.30
C GLN A 69 -8.39 -11.06 -12.32
N TRP A 70 -8.18 -9.82 -11.90
CA TRP A 70 -7.56 -8.80 -12.74
C TRP A 70 -6.17 -9.21 -13.22
N LEU A 71 -5.31 -9.79 -12.35
CA LEU A 71 -4.02 -10.35 -12.76
C LEU A 71 -4.18 -11.42 -13.88
N GLN A 72 -5.18 -12.28 -13.76
CA GLN A 72 -5.49 -13.27 -14.79
C GLN A 72 -5.93 -12.61 -16.10
N ASP A 73 -6.83 -11.64 -16.02
CA ASP A 73 -7.44 -10.97 -17.18
C ASP A 73 -6.42 -10.13 -17.96
N VAL A 74 -5.47 -9.48 -17.28
CA VAL A 74 -4.38 -8.74 -17.92
C VAL A 74 -3.22 -9.63 -18.39
N GLY A 75 -3.36 -10.96 -18.26
CA GLY A 75 -2.37 -11.92 -18.73
C GLY A 75 -1.08 -11.97 -17.90
N PHE A 76 -1.09 -11.52 -16.65
CA PHE A 76 0.09 -11.56 -15.78
C PHE A 76 0.72 -12.96 -15.69
N TYR A 77 -0.11 -13.99 -15.53
CA TYR A 77 0.35 -15.37 -15.42
C TYR A 77 0.84 -15.98 -16.76
N ASN A 78 0.59 -15.32 -17.90
CA ASN A 78 1.24 -15.71 -19.15
C ASN A 78 2.72 -15.30 -19.16
N ILE A 79 3.05 -14.24 -18.41
CA ILE A 79 4.40 -13.68 -18.29
C ILE A 79 5.13 -14.29 -17.10
N ARG A 80 4.41 -14.49 -15.99
CA ARG A 80 4.90 -15.06 -14.72
C ARG A 80 4.17 -16.37 -14.38
N PRO A 81 4.26 -17.41 -15.22
CA PRO A 81 3.52 -18.67 -15.03
C PRO A 81 3.93 -19.40 -13.74
N GLU A 82 5.14 -19.17 -13.24
CA GLU A 82 5.63 -19.76 -12.00
C GLU A 82 4.90 -19.25 -10.75
N LEU A 83 4.16 -18.13 -10.85
CA LEU A 83 3.34 -17.59 -9.77
C LEU A 83 1.87 -18.00 -9.84
N GLN A 84 1.44 -18.70 -10.90
CA GLN A 84 0.07 -19.16 -11.04
C GLN A 84 -0.21 -20.30 -10.04
N SER A 85 -1.31 -20.20 -9.29
CA SER A 85 -1.69 -21.25 -8.33
C SER A 85 -3.21 -21.25 -8.08
N ALA A 86 -3.73 -22.43 -7.74
CA ALA A 86 -5.13 -22.64 -7.40
C ALA A 86 -5.53 -22.16 -5.99
N ASP A 87 -4.55 -21.90 -5.11
CA ASP A 87 -4.86 -21.40 -3.76
C ASP A 87 -5.62 -20.06 -3.83
N SER A 88 -6.27 -19.66 -2.75
CA SER A 88 -6.90 -18.34 -2.68
C SER A 88 -5.93 -17.29 -2.15
N TRP A 89 -6.08 -16.05 -2.62
CA TRP A 89 -5.41 -14.92 -2.00
C TRP A 89 -5.90 -14.71 -0.56
N LYS A 90 -4.99 -14.37 0.34
CA LYS A 90 -5.29 -14.09 1.74
C LYS A 90 -5.14 -12.61 2.03
N VAL A 91 -6.12 -12.03 2.73
CA VAL A 91 -6.05 -10.63 3.20
C VAL A 91 -5.87 -10.64 4.72
N ARG A 92 -4.96 -9.80 5.22
CA ARG A 92 -4.78 -9.58 6.65
C ARG A 92 -4.56 -8.11 6.96
N ILE A 93 -5.06 -7.66 8.10
CA ILE A 93 -4.67 -6.36 8.67
C ILE A 93 -3.35 -6.55 9.40
N VAL A 94 -2.39 -5.66 9.13
CA VAL A 94 -1.13 -5.63 9.87
C VAL A 94 -1.39 -4.92 11.19
N LYS A 95 -1.14 -5.63 12.29
CA LYS A 95 -1.22 -5.09 13.64
C LYS A 95 0.09 -4.36 13.96
N ASP A 96 0.05 -3.50 14.98
CA ASP A 96 1.23 -2.81 15.53
C ASP A 96 1.97 -1.92 14.51
N VAL A 97 1.19 -1.19 13.69
CA VAL A 97 1.73 -0.15 12.80
C VAL A 97 1.59 1.23 13.45
N PRO A 98 2.46 2.21 13.15
CA PRO A 98 2.33 3.57 13.64
C PRO A 98 0.92 4.13 13.44
N GLN A 99 0.33 4.65 14.51
CA GLN A 99 -0.99 5.27 14.47
C GLN A 99 -0.84 6.78 14.38
N GLN A 100 -1.70 7.41 13.58
CA GLN A 100 -1.82 8.86 13.54
C GLN A 100 -2.57 9.35 14.79
N GLU A 101 -2.48 10.66 15.06
CA GLU A 101 -3.30 11.27 16.11
C GLU A 101 -4.78 11.18 15.74
N PRO A 102 -5.67 10.63 16.58
CA PRO A 102 -7.11 10.59 16.29
C PRO A 102 -7.67 11.98 15.97
N GLY A 103 -8.42 12.10 14.87
CA GLY A 103 -8.95 13.38 14.39
C GLY A 103 -7.98 14.21 13.54
N SER A 104 -6.71 13.79 13.40
CA SER A 104 -5.82 14.35 12.38
C SER A 104 -6.27 13.94 10.96
N SER A 105 -5.97 14.78 9.97
CA SER A 105 -6.14 14.45 8.54
C SER A 105 -4.89 13.79 7.95
N ASP A 106 -4.17 12.99 8.74
CA ASP A 106 -2.84 12.44 8.41
C ASP A 106 -2.87 11.05 7.76
N CYS A 107 -4.04 10.43 7.50
CA CYS A 107 -4.12 9.07 6.95
C CYS A 107 -3.41 8.92 5.61
N GLY A 108 -3.53 9.92 4.73
CA GLY A 108 -2.78 9.96 3.47
C GLY A 108 -1.28 10.13 3.67
N VAL A 109 -0.86 10.91 4.67
CA VAL A 109 0.56 11.09 5.03
C VAL A 109 1.14 9.77 5.52
N PHE A 110 0.48 9.11 6.46
CA PHE A 110 0.91 7.82 6.98
C PHE A 110 0.93 6.73 5.91
N MET A 111 -0.07 6.70 5.02
CA MET A 111 -0.11 5.78 3.87
C MET A 111 1.14 5.94 2.96
N LEU A 112 1.54 7.18 2.67
CA LEU A 112 2.77 7.45 1.91
C LEU A 112 4.03 7.01 2.67
N MET A 113 4.09 7.31 3.97
CA MET A 113 5.23 6.90 4.80
C MET A 113 5.34 5.39 4.94
N PHE A 114 4.21 4.67 5.08
CA PHE A 114 4.20 3.21 5.04
C PHE A 114 4.75 2.69 3.71
N THR A 115 4.33 3.28 2.59
CA THR A 115 4.79 2.89 1.25
C THR A 115 6.30 3.02 1.14
N MET A 116 6.84 4.21 1.44
CA MET A 116 8.26 4.51 1.34
C MET A 116 9.09 3.56 2.24
N TYR A 117 8.74 3.45 3.52
CA TYR A 117 9.49 2.60 4.44
C TYR A 117 9.48 1.12 4.02
N LEU A 118 8.33 0.61 3.58
CA LEU A 118 8.21 -0.78 3.12
C LEU A 118 8.97 -1.03 1.82
N MET A 119 9.02 -0.06 0.91
CA MET A 119 9.80 -0.14 -0.33
C MET A 119 11.30 -0.25 -0.06
N PHE A 120 11.81 0.48 0.94
CA PHE A 120 13.21 0.40 1.38
C PHE A 120 13.50 -0.74 2.37
N GLY A 121 12.51 -1.58 2.70
CA GLY A 121 12.68 -2.66 3.67
C GLY A 121 12.95 -2.16 5.10
N LEU A 122 12.56 -0.94 5.42
CA LEU A 122 12.75 -0.30 6.71
C LEU A 122 11.63 -0.67 7.70
N LYS A 123 11.98 -0.67 8.98
CA LYS A 123 11.00 -0.82 10.06
C LYS A 123 10.18 0.47 10.19
N LEU A 124 8.87 0.33 10.35
CA LEU A 124 7.95 1.44 10.62
C LEU A 124 8.15 1.98 12.06
N ASP A 125 9.24 2.71 12.27
CA ASP A 125 9.69 3.22 13.56
C ASP A 125 9.44 4.73 13.68
N PHE A 126 8.16 5.10 13.74
CA PHE A 126 7.69 6.47 13.92
C PHE A 126 6.33 6.47 14.60
N ASP A 127 5.83 7.65 14.96
CA ASP A 127 4.58 7.83 15.69
C ASP A 127 3.81 9.09 15.21
N SER A 128 2.70 9.40 15.88
CA SER A 128 1.84 10.55 15.56
C SER A 128 2.57 11.90 15.59
N SER A 129 3.63 12.05 16.39
CA SER A 129 4.37 13.31 16.51
C SER A 129 5.11 13.69 15.22
N HIS A 130 5.36 12.72 14.34
CA HIS A 130 6.07 12.92 13.08
C HIS A 130 5.19 13.46 11.95
N GLY A 131 3.86 13.48 12.10
CA GLY A 131 2.92 13.85 11.03
C GLY A 131 3.22 15.22 10.40
N HIS A 132 3.50 16.24 11.20
CA HIS A 132 3.85 17.58 10.70
C HIS A 132 5.16 17.60 9.92
N TYR A 133 6.17 16.89 10.41
CA TYR A 133 7.44 16.76 9.71
C TYR A 133 7.25 16.04 8.37
N PHE A 134 6.50 14.94 8.34
CA PHE A 134 6.24 14.19 7.11
C PHE A 134 5.47 15.01 6.07
N ARG A 135 4.51 15.83 6.48
CA ARG A 135 3.84 16.78 5.55
C ARG A 135 4.84 17.71 4.87
N LYS A 136 5.75 18.30 5.62
CA LYS A 136 6.78 19.19 5.07
C LYS A 136 7.74 18.43 4.17
N LYS A 137 8.18 17.24 4.60
CA LYS A 137 9.06 16.38 3.81
C LYS A 137 8.42 16.05 2.46
N ILE A 138 7.18 15.55 2.44
CA ILE A 138 6.46 15.20 1.22
C ILE A 138 6.32 16.42 0.31
N ALA A 139 6.01 17.60 0.85
CA ALA A 139 5.93 18.82 0.06
C ALA A 139 7.29 19.20 -0.59
N VAL A 140 8.39 19.03 0.15
CA VAL A 140 9.75 19.26 -0.37
C VAL A 140 10.11 18.23 -1.44
N ASP A 141 9.85 16.94 -1.21
CA ASP A 141 10.14 15.87 -2.16
C ASP A 141 9.39 16.09 -3.49
N ILE A 142 8.10 16.46 -3.41
CA ILE A 142 7.29 16.82 -4.60
C ILE A 142 7.85 18.05 -5.30
N PHE A 143 8.21 19.11 -4.56
CA PHE A 143 8.69 20.36 -5.13
C PHE A 143 10.06 20.22 -5.81
N THR A 144 10.93 19.39 -5.26
CA THR A 144 12.30 19.17 -5.76
C THR A 144 12.37 18.12 -6.86
N GLY A 145 11.33 17.30 -7.04
CA GLY A 145 11.37 16.16 -7.95
C GLY A 145 12.20 15.00 -7.41
N ASP A 146 12.73 15.10 -6.18
CA ASP A 146 13.42 14.03 -5.47
C ASP A 146 12.37 13.12 -4.80
N ILE A 147 11.49 12.56 -5.64
CA ILE A 147 10.48 11.60 -5.23
C ILE A 147 11.19 10.26 -5.00
N ALA A 148 11.88 10.12 -3.87
CA ALA A 148 12.17 8.83 -3.28
C ALA A 148 10.90 8.26 -2.63
N LEU A 149 9.81 8.17 -3.41
CA LEU A 149 8.70 7.27 -3.11
C LEU A 149 9.13 5.85 -3.48
#